data_AF-A0A8J9YUI6-F1
#
_entry.id   AF-A0A8J9YUI6-F1
#
_cell.length_a   1.000
_cell.length_b   1.000
_cell.length_c   1.000
_cell.angle_alpha   90.00
_cell.angle_beta   90.00
_cell.angle_gamma   90.00
#
_symmetry.space_group_name_H-M   'P 1'
#
loop_
_entity.id
_entity.type
_entity.pdbx_description
1 polymer ?
#
loop_
_entity_poly.entity_id
_entity_poly.type
_entity_poly.pdbx_seq_one_letter_code
_entity_poly.pdbx_strand_id
1 'polypeptide(L)'
;MIELTWRLENGMAHWPGMVPYNFTIVDRGMIPDGFYLELNNIYLAEHTGTHLDAPAHFIQGAWRLDQVPLQNLVGPGVVVDVRDKTRDNPDYEIGPQDFQDWEREHGRIPDGSVLMLRTGWGEWYWDQGETAYLGTDDGNTSLLHFPGLHPDGAQWLADNRKMHVIGIDTGSMDYGQSVQKMSHQILLPKRVVFIENVGHLDQLPITGSTVYAMPILIGEGSGGPARVFAIVDDRTSACSLTTSTVATVLLALSSAILYNMI
;
A
#
# COMPACT_ATOMS: atom_id res chain seq x y z
N MET A 1 -0.80 -5.16 -15.31
CA MET A 1 0.00 -5.16 -14.06
C MET A 1 0.57 -3.76 -13.92
N ILE A 2 0.61 -3.22 -12.71
CA ILE A 2 0.98 -1.84 -12.39
C ILE A 2 2.07 -1.90 -11.33
N GLU A 3 3.20 -1.23 -11.56
CA GLU A 3 4.29 -1.10 -10.58
C GLU A 3 3.96 0.05 -9.63
N LEU A 4 3.95 -0.24 -8.32
CA LEU A 4 3.65 0.73 -7.25
C LEU A 4 4.87 0.99 -6.36
N THR A 5 6.06 0.77 -6.90
CA THR A 5 7.35 0.86 -6.21
C THR A 5 8.18 1.96 -6.85
N TRP A 6 8.72 2.86 -6.04
CA TRP A 6 9.77 3.77 -6.50
C TRP A 6 11.09 3.02 -6.65
N ARG A 7 11.87 3.42 -7.66
CA ARG A 7 13.22 2.88 -7.84
C ARG A 7 14.11 3.35 -6.69
N LEU A 8 14.87 2.44 -6.10
CA LEU A 8 15.90 2.81 -5.12
C LEU A 8 17.11 3.39 -5.85
N GLU A 9 17.47 4.62 -5.52
CA GLU A 9 18.56 5.35 -6.16
C GLU A 9 19.35 6.19 -5.15
N ASN A 10 20.64 6.38 -5.43
CA ASN A 10 21.45 7.28 -4.63
C ASN A 10 20.87 8.71 -4.74
N GLY A 11 20.64 9.36 -3.60
CA GLY A 11 20.09 10.71 -3.54
C GLY A 11 18.56 10.81 -3.54
N MET A 12 17.84 9.68 -3.53
CA MET A 12 16.40 9.70 -3.23
C MET A 12 16.14 10.16 -1.79
N ALA A 13 14.92 10.63 -1.53
CA ALA A 13 14.51 11.03 -0.19
C ALA A 13 14.61 9.85 0.79
N HIS A 14 15.06 10.13 2.02
CA HIS A 14 15.11 9.17 3.11
C HIS A 14 14.68 9.81 4.42
N TRP A 15 14.32 8.98 5.40
CA TRP A 15 13.92 9.49 6.71
C TRP A 15 15.10 10.19 7.41
N PRO A 16 14.93 11.41 7.95
CA PRO A 16 16.01 12.13 8.61
C PRO A 16 16.71 11.33 9.72
N GLY A 17 18.04 11.32 9.69
CA GLY A 17 18.89 10.62 10.66
C GLY A 17 19.10 9.12 10.36
N MET A 18 18.45 8.57 9.34
CA MET A 18 18.71 7.21 8.87
C MET A 18 19.86 7.17 7.85
N VAL A 19 20.45 6.00 7.65
CA VAL A 19 21.47 5.83 6.61
C VAL A 19 20.81 5.91 5.22
N PRO A 20 21.34 6.73 4.29
CA PRO A 20 20.78 6.82 2.94
C PRO A 20 21.07 5.54 2.15
N TYR A 21 20.30 5.31 1.09
CA TYR A 21 20.60 4.26 0.14
C TYR A 21 21.98 4.47 -0.48
N ASN A 22 22.78 3.42 -0.46
CA ASN A 22 24.11 3.40 -1.05
C ASN A 22 24.27 2.16 -1.94
N PHE A 23 24.45 2.42 -3.22
CA PHE A 23 24.81 1.41 -4.22
C PHE A 23 26.31 1.52 -4.56
N THR A 24 27.05 0.44 -4.34
CA THR A 24 28.49 0.37 -4.65
C THR A 24 28.76 -0.71 -5.68
N ILE A 25 29.45 -0.34 -6.76
CA ILE A 25 29.93 -1.30 -7.78
C ILE A 25 31.16 -2.02 -7.23
N VAL A 26 31.10 -3.36 -7.16
CA VAL A 26 32.22 -4.22 -6.72
C VAL A 26 33.03 -4.67 -7.92
N ASP A 27 32.36 -5.19 -8.95
CA ASP A 27 32.95 -5.54 -10.24
C ASP A 27 31.93 -5.21 -11.34
N ARG A 28 32.41 -4.79 -12.51
CA ARG A 28 31.57 -4.50 -13.69
C ARG A 28 32.44 -4.53 -14.93
N GLY A 29 32.67 -5.73 -15.46
CA GLY A 29 33.48 -5.90 -16.66
C GLY A 29 33.87 -7.34 -16.96
N MET A 30 34.75 -7.50 -17.95
CA MET A 30 35.38 -8.78 -18.24
C MET A 30 36.43 -9.10 -17.18
N ILE A 31 36.30 -10.23 -16.51
CA ILE A 31 37.28 -10.70 -15.51
C ILE A 31 38.32 -11.64 -16.15
N PRO A 32 39.47 -11.90 -15.50
CA PRO A 32 40.53 -12.73 -16.05
C PRO A 32 40.11 -14.15 -16.50
N ASP A 33 39.05 -14.69 -15.89
CA ASP A 33 38.50 -16.00 -16.21
C ASP A 33 37.72 -16.04 -17.55
N GLY A 34 37.64 -14.91 -18.26
CA GLY A 34 37.14 -14.86 -19.64
C GLY A 34 35.63 -14.67 -19.78
N PHE A 35 34.93 -14.27 -18.72
CA PHE A 35 33.51 -13.91 -18.77
C PHE A 35 33.22 -12.52 -18.16
N TYR A 36 32.06 -11.96 -18.48
CA TYR A 36 31.59 -10.70 -17.91
C TYR A 36 31.00 -10.94 -16.53
N LEU A 37 31.50 -10.24 -15.52
CA LEU A 37 30.99 -10.25 -14.16
C LEU A 37 30.47 -8.86 -13.81
N GLU A 38 29.31 -8.81 -13.16
CA GLU A 38 28.82 -7.60 -12.51
C GLU A 38 28.33 -7.93 -11.11
N LEU A 39 28.94 -7.30 -10.12
CA LEU A 39 28.67 -7.46 -8.70
C LEU A 39 28.52 -6.09 -8.07
N ASN A 40 27.50 -5.92 -7.23
CA ASN A 40 27.24 -4.67 -6.55
C ASN A 40 26.85 -4.96 -5.09
N ASN A 41 27.20 -4.04 -4.19
CA ASN A 41 26.75 -4.04 -2.81
C ASN A 41 25.63 -3.01 -2.65
N ILE A 42 24.70 -3.31 -1.75
CA ILE A 42 23.65 -2.39 -1.31
C ILE A 42 23.78 -2.19 0.20
N TYR A 43 23.63 -0.95 0.66
CA TYR A 43 23.52 -0.59 2.06
C TYR A 43 22.42 0.45 2.23
N LEU A 44 21.52 0.24 3.18
CA LEU A 44 20.31 1.03 3.37
C LEU A 44 19.70 0.76 4.75
N ALA A 45 18.88 1.69 5.23
CA ALA A 45 18.00 1.43 6.36
C ALA A 45 16.84 0.51 5.95
N GLU A 46 16.22 -0.18 6.92
CA GLU A 46 15.03 -1.01 6.67
C GLU A 46 13.87 -0.21 6.04
N HIS A 47 13.68 1.02 6.51
CA HIS A 47 12.59 1.92 6.14
C HIS A 47 12.99 2.85 4.99
N THR A 48 13.46 2.25 3.88
CA THR A 48 14.03 2.96 2.74
C THR A 48 13.20 2.76 1.47
N GLY A 49 12.85 3.86 0.79
CA GLY A 49 12.05 3.82 -0.43
C GLY A 49 10.61 3.35 -0.17
N THR A 50 9.97 2.74 -1.16
CA THR A 50 8.74 1.99 -0.92
C THR A 50 9.06 0.79 -0.03
N HIS A 51 8.51 0.77 1.19
CA HIS A 51 8.91 -0.21 2.20
C HIS A 51 7.74 -0.63 3.06
N LEU A 52 7.90 -1.77 3.76
CA LEU A 52 6.94 -2.30 4.71
C LEU A 52 7.35 -2.02 6.14
N ASP A 53 6.40 -1.60 6.98
CA ASP A 53 6.55 -1.56 8.42
C ASP A 53 5.86 -2.76 9.06
N ALA A 54 6.64 -3.59 9.74
CA ALA A 54 6.11 -4.71 10.50
C ALA A 54 5.61 -4.23 11.88
N PRO A 55 4.71 -4.95 12.56
CA PRO A 55 4.22 -4.55 13.87
C PRO A 55 5.32 -4.30 14.91
N ALA A 56 6.42 -5.03 14.84
CA ALA A 56 7.59 -4.84 15.71
C ALA A 56 8.26 -3.48 15.59
N HIS A 57 7.98 -2.71 14.52
CA HIS A 57 8.51 -1.36 14.32
C HIS A 57 8.17 -0.42 15.48
N PHE A 58 6.94 -0.50 16.01
CA PHE A 58 6.52 0.26 17.19
C PHE A 58 6.13 -0.60 18.40
N ILE A 59 5.84 -1.90 18.20
CA ILE A 59 5.22 -2.73 19.23
C ILE A 59 6.17 -3.83 19.69
N GLN A 60 6.68 -3.70 20.91
CA GLN A 60 7.60 -4.67 21.50
C GLN A 60 7.02 -6.08 21.50
N GLY A 61 7.77 -7.04 20.93
CA GLY A 61 7.38 -8.45 20.89
C GLY A 61 6.28 -8.79 19.87
N ALA A 62 5.88 -7.84 19.03
CA ALA A 62 4.97 -8.10 17.92
C ALA A 62 5.71 -8.74 16.73
N TRP A 63 4.98 -9.02 15.66
CA TRP A 63 5.54 -9.63 14.45
C TRP A 63 6.64 -8.75 13.86
N ARG A 64 7.81 -9.36 13.69
CA ARG A 64 8.88 -8.86 12.83
C ARG A 64 8.55 -9.16 11.37
N LEU A 65 9.29 -8.57 10.44
CA LEU A 65 9.03 -8.66 9.00
C LEU A 65 8.92 -10.12 8.53
N ASP A 66 9.84 -10.98 8.94
CA ASP A 66 9.89 -12.40 8.61
C ASP A 66 8.75 -13.24 9.25
N GLN A 67 7.99 -12.65 10.15
CA GLN A 67 6.88 -13.28 10.86
C GLN A 67 5.51 -12.83 10.34
N VAL A 68 5.46 -11.82 9.47
CA VAL A 68 4.21 -11.39 8.83
C VAL A 68 3.73 -12.50 7.88
N PRO A 69 2.50 -13.03 8.06
CA PRO A 69 2.02 -14.10 7.19
C PRO A 69 1.88 -13.62 5.74
N LEU A 70 2.43 -14.38 4.78
CA LEU A 70 2.43 -14.00 3.37
C LEU A 70 1.03 -13.74 2.81
N GLN A 71 0.02 -14.51 3.25
CA GLN A 71 -1.37 -14.31 2.84
C GLN A 71 -1.95 -12.96 3.28
N ASN A 72 -1.35 -12.29 4.26
CA ASN A 72 -1.75 -10.95 4.69
C ASN A 72 -1.21 -9.87 3.75
N LEU A 73 -0.23 -10.18 2.90
CA LEU A 73 0.45 -9.23 2.02
C LEU A 73 -0.15 -9.16 0.61
N VAL A 74 -1.26 -9.87 0.38
CA VAL A 74 -1.98 -9.90 -0.88
C VAL A 74 -3.46 -9.71 -0.61
N GLY A 75 -4.11 -8.85 -1.39
CA GLY A 75 -5.55 -8.68 -1.26
C GLY A 75 -6.16 -7.76 -2.31
N PRO A 76 -7.50 -7.62 -2.27
CA PRO A 76 -8.24 -6.60 -3.01
C PRO A 76 -7.61 -5.22 -2.87
N GLY A 77 -7.22 -4.58 -3.97
CA GLY A 77 -6.76 -3.20 -3.97
C GLY A 77 -7.93 -2.23 -3.85
N VAL A 78 -7.81 -1.28 -2.92
CA VAL A 78 -8.74 -0.17 -2.74
C VAL A 78 -7.95 1.12 -2.66
N VAL A 79 -8.29 2.14 -3.44
CA VAL A 79 -7.65 3.46 -3.38
C VAL A 79 -8.61 4.49 -2.81
N VAL A 80 -8.28 5.06 -1.66
CA VAL A 80 -8.93 6.26 -1.12
C VAL A 80 -8.10 7.46 -1.56
N ASP A 81 -8.60 8.16 -2.57
CA ASP A 81 -7.96 9.33 -3.16
C ASP A 81 -8.41 10.62 -2.48
N VAL A 82 -7.46 11.30 -1.82
CA VAL A 82 -7.67 12.59 -1.14
C VAL A 82 -6.83 13.71 -1.74
N ARG A 83 -6.22 13.51 -2.93
CA ARG A 83 -5.24 14.44 -3.51
C ARG A 83 -5.76 15.87 -3.67
N ASP A 84 -7.06 16.03 -3.91
CA ASP A 84 -7.64 17.37 -4.04
C ASP A 84 -7.68 18.14 -2.71
N LYS A 85 -7.65 17.43 -1.58
CA LYS A 85 -7.62 18.00 -0.23
C LYS A 85 -6.21 18.32 0.26
N THR A 86 -5.20 17.67 -0.31
CA THR A 86 -3.79 17.78 0.09
C THR A 86 -3.00 18.78 -0.76
N ARG A 87 -3.41 19.02 -2.01
CA ARG A 87 -2.69 19.88 -2.98
C ARG A 87 -2.31 21.25 -2.41
N ASP A 88 -3.23 21.89 -1.69
CA ASP A 88 -3.05 23.21 -1.08
C ASP A 88 -2.96 23.13 0.46
N ASN A 89 -2.79 21.91 0.99
CA ASN A 89 -2.66 21.62 2.42
C ASN A 89 -1.70 20.44 2.63
N PRO A 90 -0.38 20.70 2.68
CA PRO A 90 0.63 19.66 2.84
C PRO A 90 0.52 18.92 4.18
N ASP A 91 -0.20 19.46 5.16
CA ASP A 91 -0.37 18.86 6.48
C ASP A 91 -1.78 18.24 6.63
N TYR A 92 -2.46 17.92 5.52
CA TYR A 92 -3.78 17.29 5.57
C TYR A 92 -3.71 15.92 6.26
N GLU A 93 -4.61 15.69 7.21
CA GLU A 93 -4.73 14.42 7.91
C GLU A 93 -6.02 13.71 7.50
N ILE A 94 -5.88 12.50 6.94
CA ILE A 94 -6.99 11.66 6.48
C ILE A 94 -7.78 11.18 7.69
N GLY A 95 -9.05 11.57 7.76
CA GLY A 95 -9.93 11.30 8.89
C GLY A 95 -11.03 10.29 8.59
N PRO A 96 -11.87 9.94 9.59
CA PRO A 96 -13.01 9.04 9.42
C PRO A 96 -13.96 9.45 8.28
N GLN A 97 -14.12 10.76 8.08
CA GLN A 97 -15.01 11.31 7.06
C GLN A 97 -14.54 10.93 5.65
N ASP A 98 -13.23 10.88 5.39
CA ASP A 98 -12.69 10.50 4.08
C ASP A 98 -13.11 9.08 3.69
N PHE A 99 -13.01 8.13 4.63
CA PHE A 99 -13.44 6.75 4.41
C PHE A 99 -14.95 6.64 4.24
N GLN A 100 -15.72 7.35 5.05
CA GLN A 100 -17.18 7.36 4.95
C GLN A 100 -17.67 8.00 3.66
N ASP A 101 -17.00 9.04 3.17
CA ASP A 101 -17.29 9.70 1.90
C ASP A 101 -17.02 8.75 0.74
N TRP A 102 -15.84 8.12 0.75
CA TRP A 102 -15.47 7.12 -0.23
C TRP A 102 -16.47 5.96 -0.30
N GLU A 103 -16.90 5.45 0.85
CA GLU A 103 -17.85 4.32 0.89
C GLU A 103 -19.27 4.66 0.44
N ARG A 104 -19.68 5.94 0.53
CA ARG A 104 -20.96 6.38 -0.03
C ARG A 104 -20.95 6.33 -1.56
N GLU A 105 -19.79 6.54 -2.17
CA GLU A 105 -19.63 6.55 -3.63
C GLU A 105 -19.33 5.16 -4.19
N HIS A 106 -18.44 4.41 -3.52
CA HIS A 106 -17.85 3.18 -4.06
C HIS A 106 -18.33 1.92 -3.33
N GLY A 107 -19.18 2.06 -2.32
CA GLY A 107 -19.61 0.96 -1.46
C GLY A 107 -18.59 0.67 -0.35
N ARG A 108 -18.93 -0.29 0.53
CA ARG A 108 -18.10 -0.61 1.70
C ARG A 108 -16.72 -1.09 1.28
N ILE A 109 -15.66 -0.56 1.90
CA ILE A 109 -14.30 -1.08 1.81
C ILE A 109 -14.30 -2.53 2.31
N PRO A 110 -13.93 -3.52 1.48
CA PRO A 110 -13.97 -4.92 1.88
C PRO A 110 -12.98 -5.25 3.01
N ASP A 111 -13.35 -6.15 3.91
CA ASP A 111 -12.40 -6.74 4.85
C ASP A 111 -11.29 -7.50 4.07
N GLY A 112 -10.06 -7.47 4.57
CA GLY A 112 -8.90 -8.09 3.94
C GLY A 112 -8.37 -7.35 2.71
N SER A 113 -8.88 -6.17 2.38
CA SER A 113 -8.32 -5.33 1.33
C SER A 113 -6.92 -4.80 1.69
N VAL A 114 -6.12 -4.56 0.66
CA VAL A 114 -4.96 -3.69 0.71
C VAL A 114 -5.44 -2.27 0.40
N LEU A 115 -5.55 -1.46 1.45
CA LEU A 115 -6.04 -0.08 1.36
C LEU A 115 -4.90 0.86 1.02
N MET A 116 -4.99 1.61 -0.06
CA MET A 116 -4.03 2.62 -0.49
C MET A 116 -4.60 4.01 -0.25
N LEU A 117 -3.90 4.82 0.53
CA LEU A 117 -4.19 6.22 0.80
C LEU A 117 -3.41 7.04 -0.22
N ARG A 118 -4.10 7.56 -1.23
CA ARG A 118 -3.48 8.39 -2.26
C ARG A 118 -3.62 9.85 -1.89
N THR A 119 -2.51 10.47 -1.53
CA THR A 119 -2.42 11.89 -1.19
C THR A 119 -1.95 12.73 -2.38
N GLY A 120 -1.41 12.11 -3.42
CA GLY A 120 -0.75 12.78 -4.55
C GLY A 120 0.69 13.21 -4.25
N TRP A 121 1.17 13.00 -3.03
CA TRP A 121 2.45 13.56 -2.58
C TRP A 121 3.65 13.00 -3.35
N GLY A 122 3.73 11.68 -3.48
CA GLY A 122 4.77 11.02 -4.27
C GLY A 122 4.75 11.46 -5.73
N GLU A 123 3.57 11.71 -6.31
CA GLU A 123 3.44 12.17 -7.71
C GLU A 123 4.05 13.56 -7.92
N TRP A 124 3.95 14.44 -6.92
CA TRP A 124 4.41 15.82 -7.04
C TRP A 124 5.85 16.03 -6.62
N TYR A 125 6.31 15.30 -5.60
CA TYR A 125 7.55 15.65 -4.90
C TYR A 125 8.64 14.59 -4.93
N TRP A 126 8.34 13.32 -5.26
CA TRP A 126 9.35 12.25 -5.23
C TRP A 126 10.59 12.59 -6.07
N ASP A 127 10.37 13.02 -7.31
CA ASP A 127 11.44 13.39 -8.25
C ASP A 127 11.93 14.85 -8.09
N GLN A 128 11.35 15.63 -7.16
CA GLN A 128 11.77 17.02 -6.91
C GLN A 128 12.90 17.11 -5.88
N GLY A 129 13.29 15.98 -5.28
CA GLY A 129 14.36 15.88 -4.31
C GLY A 129 13.87 15.99 -2.86
N GLU A 130 14.78 15.61 -1.95
CA GLU A 130 14.47 15.40 -0.53
C GLU A 130 13.83 16.60 0.15
N THR A 131 14.34 17.81 -0.05
CA THR A 131 13.78 19.03 0.56
C THR A 131 12.34 19.28 0.14
N ALA A 132 12.02 19.07 -1.14
CA ALA A 132 10.66 19.24 -1.63
C ALA A 132 9.73 18.14 -1.11
N TYR A 133 10.24 16.91 -1.02
CA TYR A 133 9.50 15.75 -0.52
C TYR A 133 9.21 15.80 0.98
N LEU A 134 10.17 16.27 1.78
CA LEU A 134 10.07 16.34 3.23
C LEU A 134 9.55 17.71 3.71
N GLY A 135 9.49 18.71 2.84
CA GLY A 135 9.14 20.09 3.18
C GLY A 135 10.23 20.86 3.92
N THR A 136 11.38 20.24 4.19
CA THR A 136 12.52 20.85 4.89
C THR A 136 13.81 20.07 4.62
N ASP A 137 14.96 20.72 4.80
CA ASP A 137 16.30 20.13 4.81
C ASP A 137 16.97 20.20 6.20
N ASP A 138 16.24 20.63 7.25
CA ASP A 138 16.78 20.84 8.61
C ASP A 138 17.12 19.52 9.34
N GLY A 139 16.56 18.40 8.87
CA GLY A 139 16.72 17.08 9.49
C GLY A 139 15.92 16.90 10.80
N ASN A 140 15.29 17.95 11.32
CA ASN A 140 14.36 17.87 12.44
C ASN A 140 13.01 17.31 11.99
N THR A 141 12.66 16.12 12.47
CA THR A 141 11.42 15.44 12.08
C THR A 141 10.15 16.20 12.47
N SER A 142 10.22 17.14 13.42
CA SER A 142 9.06 17.98 13.80
C SER A 142 8.76 19.09 12.78
N LEU A 143 9.64 19.30 11.79
CA LEU A 143 9.51 20.30 10.73
C LEU A 143 9.15 19.70 9.38
N LEU A 144 8.87 18.39 9.33
CA LEU A 144 8.46 17.72 8.10
C LEU A 144 7.05 18.13 7.72
N HIS A 145 6.81 18.29 6.43
CA HIS A 145 5.50 18.62 5.88
C HIS A 145 5.15 17.62 4.80
N PHE A 146 4.17 16.76 5.10
CA PHE A 146 3.50 15.88 4.14
C PHE A 146 2.23 15.30 4.79
N PRO A 147 1.21 14.94 4.00
CA PRO A 147 -0.05 14.44 4.51
C PRO A 147 0.11 13.09 5.23
N GLY A 148 -0.87 12.72 6.04
CA GLY A 148 -0.86 11.41 6.69
C GLY A 148 -2.23 10.98 7.17
N LEU A 149 -2.30 9.85 7.84
CA LEU A 149 -3.49 9.32 8.47
C LEU A 149 -3.68 9.97 9.85
N HIS A 150 -4.83 10.61 10.09
CA HIS A 150 -5.20 11.13 11.40
C HIS A 150 -5.43 9.96 12.39
N PRO A 151 -5.13 10.11 13.69
CA PRO A 151 -5.38 9.07 14.70
C PRO A 151 -6.84 8.59 14.76
N ASP A 152 -7.81 9.50 14.63
CA ASP A 152 -9.23 9.12 14.55
C ASP A 152 -9.54 8.31 13.30
N GLY A 153 -8.87 8.58 12.17
CA GLY A 153 -8.99 7.81 10.94
C GLY A 153 -8.44 6.39 11.11
N ALA A 154 -7.25 6.26 11.72
CA ALA A 154 -6.68 4.98 12.11
C ALA A 154 -7.61 4.20 13.06
N GLN A 155 -8.16 4.86 14.08
CA GLN A 155 -9.09 4.23 15.02
C GLN A 155 -10.37 3.78 14.33
N TRP A 156 -10.93 4.61 13.43
CA TRP A 156 -12.10 4.24 12.65
C TRP A 156 -11.84 3.01 11.79
N LEU A 157 -10.70 2.93 11.11
CA LEU A 157 -10.32 1.75 10.33
C LEU A 157 -10.20 0.51 11.22
N ALA A 158 -9.54 0.63 12.38
CA ALA A 158 -9.35 -0.46 13.32
C ALA A 158 -10.68 -1.02 13.88
N ASP A 159 -11.65 -0.15 14.14
CA ASP A 159 -12.93 -0.54 14.72
C ASP A 159 -13.92 -1.08 13.68
N ASN A 160 -13.81 -0.59 12.44
CA ASN A 160 -14.85 -0.82 11.45
C ASN A 160 -14.42 -1.80 10.34
N ARG A 161 -13.12 -1.97 10.07
CA ARG A 161 -12.60 -2.80 8.97
C ARG A 161 -11.56 -3.79 9.48
N LYS A 162 -11.39 -4.91 8.78
CA LYS A 162 -10.33 -5.89 9.05
C LYS A 162 -9.24 -5.79 8.00
N MET A 163 -8.40 -4.75 8.11
CA MET A 163 -7.29 -4.57 7.18
C MET A 163 -6.12 -5.49 7.53
N HIS A 164 -5.37 -5.85 6.49
CA HIS A 164 -4.06 -6.48 6.65
C HIS A 164 -2.94 -5.54 6.25
N VAL A 165 -3.14 -4.73 5.21
CA VAL A 165 -2.16 -3.77 4.70
C VAL A 165 -2.84 -2.42 4.50
N ILE A 166 -2.16 -1.35 4.92
CA ILE A 166 -2.49 0.01 4.54
C ILE A 166 -1.25 0.65 3.93
N GLY A 167 -1.34 1.13 2.69
CA GLY A 167 -0.28 1.87 2.04
C GLY A 167 -0.57 3.37 1.96
N ILE A 168 0.47 4.19 1.91
CA ILE A 168 0.40 5.63 1.70
C ILE A 168 1.56 6.08 0.79
N ASP A 169 1.35 7.12 -0.01
CA ASP A 169 2.35 7.70 -0.93
C ASP A 169 3.22 8.80 -0.30
N THR A 170 3.32 8.84 1.03
CA THR A 170 4.15 9.77 1.80
C THR A 170 5.22 9.03 2.60
N GLY A 171 6.17 9.79 3.17
CA GLY A 171 7.30 9.27 3.95
C GLY A 171 6.93 8.73 5.32
N SER A 172 5.67 8.83 5.74
CA SER A 172 5.15 8.12 6.90
C SER A 172 3.63 7.94 6.85
N MET A 173 3.10 6.88 7.48
CA MET A 173 1.66 6.70 7.71
C MET A 173 1.07 7.85 8.54
N ASP A 174 1.83 8.41 9.47
CA ASP A 174 1.47 9.61 10.19
C ASP A 174 1.92 10.86 9.41
N TYR A 175 1.23 11.99 9.58
CA TYR A 175 1.61 13.24 8.92
C TYR A 175 3.00 13.74 9.37
N GLY A 176 3.60 14.64 8.58
CA GLY A 176 4.98 15.10 8.72
C GLY A 176 5.38 15.47 10.15
N GLN A 177 4.70 16.44 10.76
CA GLN A 177 5.05 16.91 12.10
C GLN A 177 4.59 15.99 13.24
N SER A 178 4.02 14.81 12.96
CA SER A 178 3.56 13.89 14.01
C SER A 178 4.73 13.42 14.88
N VAL A 179 4.72 13.82 16.15
CA VAL A 179 5.71 13.40 17.15
C VAL A 179 5.35 12.06 17.78
N GLN A 180 4.05 11.84 18.02
CA GLN A 180 3.59 10.66 18.75
C GLN A 180 3.39 9.44 17.84
N LYS A 181 3.30 9.61 16.52
CA LYS A 181 3.10 8.49 15.57
C LYS A 181 1.90 7.62 15.97
N MET A 182 0.77 8.27 16.25
CA MET A 182 -0.40 7.62 16.83
C MET A 182 -1.07 6.66 15.84
N SER A 183 -0.99 6.91 14.52
CA SER A 183 -1.52 5.98 13.53
C SER A 183 -0.76 4.65 13.53
N HIS A 184 0.57 4.69 13.67
CA HIS A 184 1.38 3.50 13.96
C HIS A 184 0.95 2.79 15.24
N GLN A 185 0.86 3.53 16.34
CA GLN A 185 0.52 2.96 17.64
C GLN A 185 -0.89 2.38 17.72
N ILE A 186 -1.82 2.81 16.87
CA ILE A 186 -3.20 2.30 16.83
C ILE A 186 -3.30 1.02 15.98
N LEU A 187 -2.70 1.00 14.80
CA LEU A 187 -2.95 -0.05 13.80
C LEU A 187 -1.94 -1.19 13.84
N LEU A 188 -0.65 -0.93 14.12
CA LEU A 188 0.36 -2.00 14.22
C LEU A 188 0.03 -3.06 15.30
N PRO A 189 -0.49 -2.72 16.51
CA PRO A 189 -0.94 -3.73 17.48
C PRO A 189 -2.08 -4.62 16.97
N LYS A 190 -2.85 -4.15 15.99
CA LYS A 190 -3.93 -4.90 15.33
C LYS A 190 -3.42 -5.81 14.21
N ARG A 191 -2.08 -5.89 14.02
CA ARG A 191 -1.40 -6.66 12.97
C ARG A 191 -1.76 -6.19 11.56
N VAL A 192 -2.10 -4.91 11.43
CA VAL A 192 -2.11 -4.22 10.15
C VAL A 192 -0.68 -3.79 9.89
N VAL A 193 -0.13 -4.11 8.72
CA VAL A 193 1.19 -3.66 8.29
C VAL A 193 1.06 -2.45 7.39
N PHE A 194 2.10 -1.63 7.33
CA PHE A 194 2.10 -0.44 6.48
C PHE A 194 2.98 -0.59 5.26
N ILE A 195 2.63 0.12 4.21
CA ILE A 195 3.52 0.39 3.09
C ILE A 195 3.66 1.90 2.93
N GLU A 196 4.84 2.44 3.18
CA GLU A 196 5.10 3.87 3.03
C GLU A 196 5.83 4.13 1.71
N ASN A 197 5.80 5.39 1.25
CA ASN A 197 6.31 5.81 -0.06
C ASN A 197 5.77 4.93 -1.21
N VAL A 198 4.49 4.59 -1.24
CA VAL A 198 3.89 3.86 -2.37
C VAL A 198 4.00 4.72 -3.63
N GLY A 199 4.55 4.14 -4.70
CA GLY A 199 4.69 4.81 -5.99
C GLY A 199 3.46 4.66 -6.87
N HIS A 200 3.30 5.59 -7.81
CA HIS A 200 2.37 5.51 -8.94
C HIS A 200 0.91 5.14 -8.60
N LEU A 201 0.39 5.61 -7.45
CA LEU A 201 -1.00 5.38 -7.07
C LEU A 201 -2.00 5.98 -8.08
N ASP A 202 -1.56 6.93 -8.91
CA ASP A 202 -2.32 7.48 -10.04
C ASP A 202 -2.70 6.46 -11.10
N GLN A 203 -1.94 5.36 -11.20
CA GLN A 203 -2.18 4.32 -12.20
C GLN A 203 -3.15 3.25 -11.68
N LEU A 204 -3.33 3.13 -10.37
CA LEU A 204 -4.16 2.11 -9.73
C LEU A 204 -5.64 2.52 -9.78
N PRO A 205 -6.56 1.67 -10.28
CA PRO A 205 -7.97 2.00 -10.24
C PRO A 205 -8.50 1.99 -8.79
N ILE A 206 -9.53 2.80 -8.53
CA ILE A 206 -10.16 2.96 -7.21
C ILE A 206 -10.56 1.60 -6.58
N THR A 207 -11.07 0.69 -7.41
CA THR A 207 -11.30 -0.72 -7.12
C THR A 207 -11.07 -1.54 -8.40
N GLY A 208 -11.14 -2.87 -8.35
CA GLY A 208 -10.96 -3.75 -9.52
C GLY A 208 -9.52 -4.29 -9.69
N SER A 209 -8.69 -4.19 -8.66
CA SER A 209 -7.33 -4.74 -8.65
C SER A 209 -7.07 -5.72 -7.50
N THR A 210 -6.02 -6.51 -7.65
CA THR A 210 -5.36 -7.27 -6.59
C THR A 210 -3.97 -6.67 -6.38
N VAL A 211 -3.65 -6.26 -5.16
CA VAL A 211 -2.35 -5.71 -4.79
C VAL A 211 -1.49 -6.75 -4.09
N TYR A 212 -0.20 -6.72 -4.40
CA TYR A 212 0.86 -7.56 -3.85
C TYR A 212 1.89 -6.65 -3.18
N ALA A 213 1.99 -6.68 -1.86
CA ALA A 213 2.94 -5.88 -1.08
C ALA A 213 4.11 -6.77 -0.62
N MET A 214 5.11 -6.97 -1.48
CA MET A 214 6.13 -8.01 -1.28
C MET A 214 7.46 -7.42 -0.75
N PRO A 215 7.71 -7.41 0.57
CA PRO A 215 8.98 -7.00 1.13
C PRO A 215 10.10 -8.01 0.85
N ILE A 216 11.34 -7.55 0.94
CA ILE A 216 12.48 -8.46 1.13
C ILE A 216 12.30 -9.21 2.45
N LEU A 217 12.50 -10.53 2.48
CA LEU A 217 12.35 -11.34 3.69
C LEU A 217 13.57 -11.21 4.61
N ILE A 218 13.65 -10.11 5.36
CA ILE A 218 14.72 -9.82 6.33
C ILE A 218 14.38 -10.50 7.67
N GLY A 219 15.25 -11.41 8.12
CA GLY A 219 15.14 -12.04 9.43
C GLY A 219 15.32 -11.02 10.56
N GLU A 220 14.47 -11.10 11.56
CA GLU A 220 14.43 -10.18 12.72
C GLU A 220 14.14 -8.69 12.38
N GLY A 221 13.77 -8.36 11.14
CA GLY A 221 13.60 -6.98 10.70
C GLY A 221 12.37 -6.29 11.30
N SER A 222 12.47 -4.98 11.55
CA SER A 222 11.32 -4.16 11.95
C SER A 222 10.53 -3.63 10.74
N GLY A 223 11.18 -3.60 9.58
CA GLY A 223 10.59 -3.33 8.28
C GLY A 223 11.55 -3.75 7.17
N GLY A 224 11.24 -3.39 5.93
CA GLY A 224 12.14 -3.63 4.81
C GLY A 224 11.60 -3.09 3.49
N PRO A 225 12.47 -2.77 2.51
CA PRO A 225 12.02 -2.35 1.18
C PRO A 225 11.11 -3.40 0.56
N ALA A 226 10.08 -2.93 -0.13
CA ALA A 226 9.06 -3.77 -0.74
C ALA A 226 8.88 -3.46 -2.20
N ARG A 227 8.73 -4.53 -3.00
CA ARG A 227 8.25 -4.42 -4.36
C ARG A 227 6.74 -4.60 -4.34
N VAL A 228 6.04 -3.49 -4.49
CA VAL A 228 4.59 -3.40 -4.45
C VAL A 228 4.08 -3.27 -5.87
N PHE A 229 3.12 -4.10 -6.26
CA PHE A 229 2.53 -4.05 -7.58
C PHE A 229 1.08 -4.52 -7.55
N ALA A 230 0.33 -4.20 -8.59
CA ALA A 230 -1.05 -4.62 -8.73
C ALA A 230 -1.34 -5.34 -10.04
N ILE A 231 -2.29 -6.26 -10.02
CA ILE A 231 -2.91 -6.84 -11.20
C ILE A 231 -4.33 -6.28 -11.28
N VAL A 232 -4.65 -5.62 -12.40
CA VAL A 232 -6.02 -5.19 -12.69
C VAL A 232 -6.74 -6.38 -13.31
N ASP A 233 -7.83 -6.80 -12.69
CA ASP A 233 -8.51 -8.06 -13.01
C ASP A 233 -10.02 -8.02 -12.77
N ASP A 234 -10.58 -6.84 -12.49
CA ASP A 234 -12.01 -6.58 -12.24
C ASP A 234 -12.63 -7.40 -11.08
N ARG A 235 -11.82 -8.15 -10.30
CA ARG A 235 -12.33 -9.05 -9.24
C ARG A 235 -12.93 -8.30 -8.05
N THR A 236 -12.70 -6.98 -7.97
CA THR A 236 -13.10 -6.15 -6.82
C THR A 236 -13.94 -4.94 -7.24
N SER A 237 -14.41 -4.89 -8.49
CA SER A 237 -15.34 -3.88 -8.98
C SER A 237 -16.62 -3.92 -8.12
N ALA A 238 -16.80 -2.93 -7.27
CA ALA A 238 -17.98 -2.83 -6.43
C ALA A 238 -19.24 -2.81 -7.33
N CYS A 239 -20.08 -3.83 -7.20
CA CYS A 239 -21.41 -3.93 -7.80
C CYS A 239 -21.48 -4.16 -9.33
N SER A 240 -21.41 -5.42 -9.77
CA SER A 240 -22.34 -5.85 -10.83
C SER A 240 -23.71 -6.07 -10.18
N LEU A 241 -24.63 -5.14 -10.44
CA LEU A 241 -26.04 -5.15 -10.08
C LEU A 241 -26.63 -6.55 -9.88
N THR A 242 -27.24 -6.76 -8.72
CA THR A 242 -28.21 -7.83 -8.50
C THR A 242 -29.31 -7.75 -9.56
N THR A 243 -29.28 -8.66 -10.54
CA THR A 243 -30.51 -9.10 -11.21
C THR A 243 -30.72 -10.56 -10.85
N SER A 244 -31.56 -10.75 -9.84
CA SER A 244 -32.28 -11.99 -9.61
C SER A 244 -32.97 -12.39 -10.93
N THR A 245 -32.44 -13.39 -11.64
CA THR A 245 -33.22 -14.13 -12.63
C THR A 245 -33.77 -15.37 -11.96
N VAL A 246 -34.90 -15.16 -11.28
CA VAL A 246 -35.85 -16.22 -10.96
C VAL A 246 -36.37 -16.82 -12.27
N ALA A 247 -36.27 -18.15 -12.35
CA ALA A 247 -37.11 -19.08 -13.08
C ALA A 247 -37.19 -18.97 -14.62
N THR A 248 -36.51 -19.89 -15.32
CA THR A 248 -37.17 -20.67 -16.37
C THR A 248 -36.57 -22.08 -16.44
N VAL A 249 -36.89 -22.94 -15.48
CA VAL A 249 -36.80 -24.39 -15.70
C VAL A 249 -38.06 -24.77 -16.46
N LEU A 250 -37.92 -24.94 -17.79
CA LEU A 250 -38.98 -25.47 -18.63
C LEU A 250 -39.41 -26.84 -18.12
N LEU A 251 -40.69 -26.95 -17.80
CA LEU A 251 -41.42 -28.20 -17.57
C LEU A 251 -41.28 -29.11 -18.79
N ALA A 252 -40.49 -30.18 -18.65
CA ALA A 252 -40.57 -31.35 -19.51
C ALA A 252 -41.76 -32.21 -19.07
N LEU A 253 -42.95 -31.89 -19.57
CA LEU A 253 -44.11 -32.79 -19.55
C LEU A 253 -44.79 -32.70 -20.91
N SER A 254 -44.39 -33.57 -21.84
CA SER A 254 -45.31 -34.04 -22.88
C SER A 254 -45.48 -35.54 -22.69
N SER A 255 -46.63 -35.87 -22.12
CA SER A 255 -47.19 -37.20 -22.01
C SER A 255 -47.49 -37.74 -23.41
N ALA A 256 -46.81 -38.81 -23.79
CA ALA A 256 -47.25 -39.70 -24.85
C ALA A 256 -48.46 -40.49 -24.33
N ILE A 257 -49.66 -40.17 -24.83
CA ILE A 257 -50.82 -41.06 -24.76
C ILE A 257 -51.25 -41.38 -26.18
N LEU A 258 -51.12 -42.68 -26.48
CA LEU A 258 -51.66 -43.37 -27.64
C LEU A 258 -53.15 -43.05 -27.84
N TYR A 259 -53.56 -42.82 -29.08
CA TYR A 259 -54.76 -43.41 -29.64
C TYR A 259 -54.58 -43.57 -31.15
N ASN A 260 -54.42 -44.82 -31.60
CA ASN A 260 -54.74 -45.20 -32.96
C ASN A 260 -55.65 -46.43 -32.84
N MET A 261 -56.88 -46.27 -33.33
CA MET A 261 -57.84 -47.35 -33.51
C MET A 261 -57.39 -48.21 -34.69
N ILE A 262 -57.27 -49.52 -34.46
CA ILE A 262 -57.87 -50.66 -35.18
C ILE A 262 -57.72 -51.87 -34.26
#